data_AF-A0A5K1HHD6-F1
#
_entry.id   AF-A0A5K1HHD6-F1
#
_cell.length_a   1.000
_cell.length_b   1.000
_cell.length_c   1.000
_cell.angle_alpha   90.00
_cell.angle_beta   90.00
_cell.angle_gamma   90.00
#
_symmetry.space_group_name_H-M   'P 1'
#
loop_
_entity.id
_entity.type
_entity.pdbx_description
1 polymer ?
#
loop_
_entity_poly.entity_id
_entity_poly.type
_entity_poly.pdbx_seq_one_letter_code
_entity_poly.pdbx_strand_id
1 'polypeptide(L)'
;MALEGDDGNEDGIRICKMGFRYILMMMNIDEDQVFKITIDFFHFYIGAYLERQNNGEPTFGGLSYGSKTMALDHIYGDIFNEVMKTVVLKMAKPEEVLIVIDEDGIPVREE
;
A
#
# COMPACT_ATOMS: atom_id res chain seq x y z
N MET A 1 -1.90 -24.95 -35.20
CA MET A 1 -1.82 -23.60 -35.78
C MET A 1 -3.21 -23.01 -35.61
N ALA A 2 -3.49 -22.08 -34.71
CA ALA A 2 -2.66 -21.31 -33.79
C ALA A 2 -3.45 -21.17 -32.45
N LEU A 3 -2.73 -21.23 -31.33
CA LEU A 3 -3.19 -20.72 -30.05
C LEU A 3 -2.73 -19.26 -30.03
N GLU A 4 -3.62 -18.33 -30.38
CA GLU A 4 -3.39 -16.90 -30.23
C GLU A 4 -4.64 -16.36 -29.54
N GLY A 5 -4.54 -15.99 -28.26
CA GLY A 5 -5.71 -15.50 -27.55
C GLY A 5 -5.59 -15.19 -26.05
N ASP A 6 -4.41 -15.19 -25.43
CA ASP A 6 -4.28 -14.80 -24.01
C ASP A 6 -3.02 -13.97 -23.68
N ASP A 7 -2.02 -13.92 -24.58
CA ASP A 7 -0.73 -13.26 -24.31
C ASP A 7 -0.85 -11.74 -24.03
N GLY A 8 -1.90 -11.08 -24.53
CA GLY A 8 -2.10 -9.64 -24.33
C GLY A 8 -2.36 -9.25 -22.87
N ASN A 9 -2.95 -10.15 -22.06
CA ASN A 9 -3.21 -9.89 -20.65
C ASN A 9 -1.92 -10.09 -19.81
N GLU A 10 -1.13 -11.11 -20.14
CA GLU A 10 0.13 -11.41 -19.45
C GLU A 10 1.19 -10.33 -19.69
N ASP A 11 1.30 -9.82 -20.92
CA ASP A 11 2.21 -8.73 -21.25
C ASP A 11 1.83 -7.43 -20.54
N GLY A 12 0.54 -7.11 -20.47
CA GLY A 12 0.04 -5.96 -19.72
C GLY A 12 0.39 -6.06 -18.22
N ILE A 13 0.16 -7.23 -17.62
CA ILE A 13 0.52 -7.50 -16.23
C ILE A 13 2.03 -7.36 -16.02
N ARG A 14 2.85 -7.87 -16.93
CA ARG A 14 4.32 -7.78 -16.87
C ARG A 14 4.80 -6.33 -16.93
N ILE A 15 4.24 -5.52 -17.83
CA ILE A 15 4.58 -4.10 -17.96
C ILE A 15 4.18 -3.33 -16.69
N CYS A 16 2.98 -3.59 -16.16
CA CYS A 16 2.54 -2.99 -14.88
C CYS A 16 3.46 -3.39 -13.73
N LYS A 17 3.84 -4.66 -13.61
CA LYS A 17 4.80 -5.12 -12.58
C LYS A 17 6.16 -4.42 -12.70
N MET A 18 6.66 -4.24 -13.92
CA MET A 18 7.89 -3.46 -14.15
C MET A 18 7.71 -2.00 -13.73
N GLY A 19 6.59 -1.37 -14.06
CA GLY A 19 6.26 -0.01 -13.64
C GLY A 19 6.26 0.14 -12.11
N PHE A 20 5.59 -0.77 -11.39
CA PHE A 20 5.60 -0.76 -9.93
C PHE A 20 6.99 -0.94 -9.33
N ARG A 21 7.85 -1.78 -9.94
CA ARG A 21 9.25 -1.91 -9.51
C ARG A 21 10.02 -0.59 -9.66
N TYR A 22 9.81 0.16 -10.74
CA TYR A 22 10.42 1.49 -10.87
C TYR A 22 9.93 2.47 -9.81
N ILE A 23 8.63 2.44 -9.47
CA ILE A 23 8.08 3.27 -8.39
C ILE A 23 8.70 2.89 -7.04
N LEU A 24 8.87 1.60 -6.76
CA LEU A 24 9.58 1.12 -5.56
C LEU A 24 11.05 1.58 -5.52
N MET A 25 11.75 1.56 -6.65
CA MET A 25 13.11 2.10 -6.73
C MET A 25 13.14 3.60 -6.45
N MET A 26 12.15 4.36 -6.94
CA MET A 26 12.01 5.79 -6.63
C MET A 26 11.71 6.04 -5.15
N MET A 27 10.90 5.19 -4.51
CA MET A 27 10.57 5.30 -3.09
C MET A 27 11.79 5.11 -2.17
N ASN A 28 12.80 4.35 -2.63
CA ASN A 28 14.06 4.16 -1.91
C ASN A 28 15.04 5.34 -2.05
N ILE A 29 14.78 6.32 -2.93
CA ILE A 29 15.58 7.54 -3.01
C ILE A 29 15.40 8.35 -1.72
N ASP A 30 16.49 8.88 -1.18
CA ASP A 30 16.52 9.67 0.06
C ASP A 30 16.16 11.15 -0.23
N GLU A 31 14.95 11.33 -0.77
CA GLU A 31 14.38 12.64 -1.12
C GLU A 31 12.91 12.67 -0.68
N ASP A 32 12.59 13.56 0.26
CA ASP A 32 11.29 13.61 0.93
C ASP A 32 10.14 13.87 -0.05
N GLN A 33 10.36 14.73 -1.06
CA GLN A 33 9.34 15.04 -2.06
C GLN A 33 9.02 13.83 -2.94
N VAL A 34 10.04 13.05 -3.32
CA VAL A 34 9.87 11.84 -4.12
C VAL A 34 9.15 10.78 -3.30
N PHE A 35 9.56 10.58 -2.05
CA PHE A 35 8.90 9.64 -1.14
C PHE A 35 7.41 9.99 -0.98
N LYS A 36 7.09 11.27 -0.74
CA LYS A 36 5.71 11.76 -0.61
C LYS A 36 4.85 11.45 -1.85
N ILE A 37 5.35 11.74 -3.05
CA ILE A 37 4.61 11.48 -4.29
C ILE A 37 4.37 9.97 -4.47
N THR A 38 5.39 9.14 -4.20
CA THR A 38 5.26 7.69 -4.35
C THR A 38 4.31 7.07 -3.33
N ILE A 39 4.33 7.54 -2.07
CA ILE A 39 3.45 7.01 -1.03
C ILE A 39 2.01 7.48 -1.22
N ASP A 40 1.77 8.71 -1.67
CA ASP A 40 0.43 9.22 -2.01
C ASP A 40 -0.19 8.38 -3.14
N PHE A 41 0.60 8.03 -4.15
CA PHE A 41 0.17 7.11 -5.22
C PHE A 41 -0.25 5.74 -4.67
N PHE A 42 0.58 5.11 -3.84
CA PHE A 42 0.26 3.80 -3.26
C PHE A 42 -0.94 3.87 -2.32
N HIS A 43 -1.08 4.94 -1.55
CA HIS A 43 -2.24 5.17 -0.68
C HIS A 43 -3.53 5.24 -1.51
N PHE A 44 -3.55 6.04 -2.58
CA PHE A 44 -4.69 6.12 -3.49
C PHE A 44 -5.00 4.77 -4.16
N TYR A 45 -3.98 4.07 -4.68
CA TYR A 45 -4.15 2.82 -5.40
C TYR A 45 -4.66 1.69 -4.49
N ILE A 46 -4.06 1.51 -3.32
CA ILE A 46 -4.47 0.49 -2.34
C ILE A 46 -5.84 0.83 -1.77
N GLY A 47 -6.15 2.12 -1.51
CA GLY A 47 -7.47 2.55 -1.06
C GLY A 47 -8.57 2.18 -2.05
N ALA A 48 -8.37 2.52 -3.33
CA ALA A 48 -9.31 2.14 -4.41
C ALA A 48 -9.43 0.62 -4.58
N TYR A 49 -8.33 -0.12 -4.39
CA TYR A 49 -8.33 -1.58 -4.42
C TYR A 49 -9.16 -2.18 -3.28
N LEU A 50 -8.95 -1.70 -2.04
CA LEU A 50 -9.66 -2.17 -0.85
C LEU A 50 -11.15 -1.86 -0.93
N GLU A 51 -11.51 -0.67 -1.42
CA GLU A 51 -12.91 -0.28 -1.63
C GLU A 51 -13.61 -1.21 -2.64
N ARG A 52 -12.94 -1.55 -3.74
CA ARG A 52 -13.46 -2.52 -4.72
C ARG A 52 -13.62 -3.92 -4.14
N GLN A 53 -12.69 -4.35 -3.29
CA GLN A 53 -12.79 -5.64 -2.58
C GLN A 53 -13.97 -5.64 -1.60
N ASN A 54 -14.15 -4.55 -0.84
CA ASN A 54 -15.23 -4.40 0.13
C ASN A 54 -16.62 -4.30 -0.53
N ASN A 55 -16.70 -3.67 -1.71
CA ASN A 55 -17.94 -3.55 -2.49
C ASN A 55 -18.27 -4.84 -3.28
N GLY A 56 -17.36 -5.83 -3.31
CA GLY A 56 -17.44 -7.01 -4.16
C GLY A 56 -18.15 -8.24 -3.59
N GLU A 57 -18.35 -8.37 -2.28
CA GLU A 57 -19.13 -9.49 -1.70
C GLU A 57 -19.45 -9.22 -0.20
N PRO A 58 -20.68 -9.46 0.28
CA PRO A 58 -20.97 -9.36 1.71
C PRO A 58 -20.31 -10.54 2.43
N THR A 59 -19.20 -10.26 3.11
CA THR A 59 -18.50 -11.26 3.93
C THR A 59 -19.25 -11.46 5.25
N PHE A 60 -20.20 -12.38 5.30
CA PHE A 60 -20.78 -12.86 6.55
C PHE A 60 -19.89 -13.98 7.11
N GLY A 61 -19.17 -13.72 8.21
CA GLY A 61 -18.55 -14.79 9.01
C GLY A 61 -17.11 -15.20 8.67
N GLY A 62 -16.25 -14.28 8.20
CA GLY A 62 -14.78 -14.45 8.30
C GLY A 62 -14.12 -15.54 7.44
N LEU A 63 -14.88 -16.26 6.61
CA LEU A 63 -14.36 -17.21 5.63
C LEU A 63 -14.85 -16.79 4.25
N SER A 64 -14.02 -16.01 3.55
CA SER A 64 -14.26 -15.66 2.15
C SER A 64 -14.05 -16.91 1.29
N TYR A 65 -15.15 -17.57 0.94
CA TYR A 65 -15.24 -18.51 -0.18
C TYR A 65 -15.59 -17.73 -1.46
N GLY A 66 -14.86 -16.65 -1.71
CA GLY A 66 -15.06 -15.79 -2.88
C GLY A 66 -14.45 -16.42 -4.13
N SER A 67 -15.21 -16.39 -5.21
CA SER A 67 -14.82 -16.77 -6.56
C SER A 67 -13.37 -16.41 -6.90
N LYS A 68 -12.63 -17.37 -7.45
CA LYS A 68 -11.26 -17.21 -7.97
C LYS A 68 -11.25 -16.32 -9.21
N THR A 69 -11.68 -15.05 -9.11
CA THR A 69 -10.94 -14.03 -9.84
C THR A 69 -9.52 -14.15 -9.29
N MET A 70 -8.49 -14.25 -10.15
CA MET A 70 -7.11 -14.12 -9.67
C MET A 70 -7.06 -12.79 -8.95
N ALA A 71 -7.22 -12.81 -7.62
CA ALA A 71 -7.29 -11.61 -6.83
C ALA A 71 -6.01 -10.84 -7.18
N LEU A 72 -6.13 -9.55 -7.47
CA LEU A 72 -4.96 -8.72 -7.77
C LEU A 72 -3.89 -8.87 -6.66
N ASP A 73 -4.31 -9.27 -5.46
CA ASP A 73 -3.51 -9.80 -4.36
C ASP A 73 -2.47 -10.87 -4.76
N HIS A 74 -2.84 -11.89 -5.54
CA HIS A 74 -1.89 -12.91 -6.02
C HIS A 74 -0.96 -12.37 -7.11
N ILE A 75 -1.39 -11.36 -7.87
CA ILE A 75 -0.60 -10.81 -8.98
C ILE A 75 0.42 -9.79 -8.46
N TYR A 76 0.03 -8.93 -7.52
CA TYR A 76 0.83 -7.82 -7.01
C TYR A 76 1.26 -7.97 -5.54
N GLY A 77 0.98 -9.11 -4.91
CA GLY A 77 1.30 -9.35 -3.49
C GLY A 77 2.78 -9.16 -3.13
N ASP A 78 3.69 -9.55 -4.01
CA ASP A 78 5.14 -9.34 -3.80
C ASP A 78 5.49 -7.84 -3.74
N ILE A 79 4.87 -7.04 -4.62
CA ILE A 79 5.08 -5.58 -4.70
C ILE A 79 4.50 -4.92 -3.46
N PHE A 80 3.27 -5.27 -3.06
CA PHE A 80 2.65 -4.70 -1.87
C PHE A 80 3.41 -5.02 -0.59
N ASN A 81 3.94 -6.25 -0.46
CA ASN A 81 4.80 -6.61 0.65
C ASN A 81 6.07 -5.77 0.71
N GLU A 82 6.68 -5.46 -0.42
CA GLU A 82 7.84 -4.54 -0.46
C GLU A 82 7.45 -3.11 -0.10
N VAL A 83 6.33 -2.58 -0.63
CA VAL A 83 5.82 -1.25 -0.26
C VAL A 83 5.62 -1.18 1.26
N MET A 84 4.96 -2.17 1.86
CA MET A 84 4.72 -2.20 3.31
C MET A 84 6.05 -2.18 4.10
N LYS A 85 7.04 -2.95 3.68
CA LYS A 85 8.38 -2.92 4.30
C LYS A 85 9.01 -1.54 4.19
N THR A 86 9.02 -0.94 3.01
CA THR A 86 9.63 0.39 2.78
C THR A 86 8.93 1.48 3.59
N VAL A 87 7.60 1.44 3.66
CA VAL A 87 6.80 2.39 4.45
C VAL A 87 7.14 2.27 5.93
N VAL A 88 7.19 1.06 6.48
CA VAL A 88 7.55 0.83 7.90
C VAL A 88 8.98 1.29 8.20
N LEU A 89 9.93 1.03 7.29
CA LEU A 89 11.32 1.41 7.47
C LEU A 89 11.55 2.93 7.39
N LYS A 90 10.73 3.65 6.61
CA LYS A 90 10.80 5.11 6.45
C LYS A 90 9.76 5.85 7.31
N MET A 91 9.17 5.22 8.31
CA MET A 91 8.23 5.88 9.21
C MET A 91 8.92 7.03 9.94
N ALA A 92 8.37 8.24 9.79
CA ALA A 92 8.73 9.37 10.63
C ALA A 92 8.45 9.03 12.10
N LYS A 93 9.27 9.58 13.00
CA LYS A 93 9.06 9.40 14.44
C LYS A 93 7.62 9.86 14.78
N PRO A 94 6.80 9.02 15.43
CA PRO A 94 5.48 9.47 15.89
C PRO A 94 5.65 10.62 16.88
N GLU A 95 4.69 11.54 16.89
CA GLU A 95 4.64 12.62 17.88
C GLU A 95 4.43 12.01 19.28
N GLU A 96 5.45 12.10 20.14
CA GLU A 96 5.37 11.67 21.53
C GLU A 96 4.92 12.87 22.37
N VAL A 97 3.67 12.86 22.85
CA VAL A 97 3.16 13.90 23.75
C VAL A 97 3.59 13.56 25.17
N LEU A 98 4.61 14.27 25.67
CA LEU A 98 4.98 14.24 27.08
C LEU A 98 4.04 15.18 27.86
N ILE A 99 3.39 14.63 28.89
CA ILE A 99 2.54 15.39 29.79
C ILE A 99 3.39 15.73 31.01
N VAL A 100 3.71 17.01 31.18
CA VAL A 100 4.40 17.52 32.35
C VAL A 100 3.37 18.13 33.28
N ILE A 101 3.52 17.87 34.58
CA ILE A 101 2.70 18.52 35.60
C ILE A 101 3.38 19.86 35.90
N ASP A 102 2.70 20.95 35.56
CA ASP A 102 3.16 22.32 35.86
C ASP A 102 3.19 22.55 37.39
N GLU A 103 3.83 23.63 37.84
CA GLU A 103 3.98 23.98 39.27
C GLU A 103 2.62 24.16 39.99
N ASP A 104 1.56 24.49 39.23
CA ASP A 104 0.18 24.59 39.70
C ASP A 104 -0.58 23.23 39.73
N GLY A 105 0.09 22.13 39.39
CA GLY A 105 -0.50 20.78 39.39
C GLY A 105 -1.35 20.47 38.15
N ILE A 106 -1.29 21.30 37.11
CA ILE A 106 -2.06 21.14 35.87
C ILE A 106 -1.24 20.31 34.87
N PRO A 107 -1.78 19.23 34.29
CA PRO A 107 -1.11 18.50 33.22
C PRO A 107 -1.09 19.33 31.94
N VAL A 108 0.09 19.80 31.55
CA VAL A 108 0.32 20.57 30.32
C VAL A 108 1.15 19.74 29.34
N ARG A 109 0.97 19.99 28.04
CA ARG A 109 1.82 19.41 27.00
C ARG A 109 3.14 20.18 27.02
N GLU A 110 4.27 19.48 27.09
CA GLU A 110 5.57 20.10 26.82
C GLU A 110 5.62 20.40 25.31
N GLU A 111 5.77 21.67 24.93
CA GLU A 111 6.11 22.06 23.55
C GLU A 111 7.60 21.85 23.27
#